data_AF-A0AAD4BFJ0-F1
#
_entry.id   AF-A0AAD4BFJ0-F1
#
_cell.length_a   1.000
_cell.length_b   1.000
_cell.length_c   1.000
_cell.angle_alpha   90.00
_cell.angle_beta   90.00
_cell.angle_gamma   90.00
#
_symmetry.space_group_name_H-M   'P 1'
#
loop_
_entity.id
_entity.type
_entity.pdbx_description
1 polymer ?
#
loop_
_entity_poly.entity_id
_entity_poly.type
_entity_poly.pdbx_seq_one_letter_code
_entity_poly.pdbx_strand_id
1 'polypeptide(L)'
;FRDLLLPRWYLYISQLDEPWDLVHPNHVAFAQVLWNVLIKVEHMVALKHEPVFALLKQRACEWRAEIAKRALLATRHFFSDYEELTTSEGRAEYVAWAVPENKYVVNKHTKLKIIVPPSLFPYMWAEVQVSETGDVVCYLSISPLGQAIFVC
;
A
#
# COMPACT_ATOMS: atom_id res chain seq x y z
N PHE A 1 13.79 -11.07 16.04
CA PHE A 1 12.38 -11.11 15.58
C PHE A 1 11.91 -9.72 15.12
N ARG A 2 11.76 -8.73 16.02
CA ARG A 2 11.21 -7.40 15.71
C ARG A 2 11.98 -6.61 14.65
N ASP A 3 13.31 -6.57 14.71
CA ASP A 3 14.11 -5.65 13.88
C ASP A 3 14.53 -6.21 12.52
N LEU A 4 14.31 -7.52 12.30
CA LEU A 4 14.73 -8.21 11.08
C LEU A 4 13.56 -8.82 10.33
N LEU A 5 12.64 -9.47 11.05
CA LEU A 5 11.55 -10.24 10.45
C LEU A 5 10.36 -9.34 10.11
N LEU A 6 9.98 -8.42 11.01
CA LEU A 6 8.81 -7.55 10.79
C LEU A 6 8.98 -6.55 9.63
N PRO A 7 10.13 -5.86 9.44
CA PRO A 7 10.28 -4.96 8.30
C PRO A 7 10.13 -5.67 6.96
N ARG A 8 10.74 -6.86 6.81
CA ARG A 8 10.63 -7.67 5.58
C ARG A 8 9.23 -8.23 5.38
N TRP A 9 8.57 -8.60 6.47
CA TRP A 9 7.17 -9.01 6.43
C TRP A 9 6.25 -7.88 5.97
N TYR A 10 6.40 -6.66 6.51
CA TYR A 10 5.58 -5.52 6.10
C TYR A 10 5.84 -5.11 4.66
N LEU A 11 7.11 -5.13 4.21
CA LEU A 11 7.45 -4.86 2.81
C LEU A 11 6.76 -5.86 1.88
N TYR A 12 6.84 -7.15 2.19
CA TYR A 12 6.14 -8.19 1.44
C TYR A 12 4.64 -7.93 1.40
N ILE A 13 4.01 -7.71 2.56
CA ILE A 13 2.58 -7.45 2.64
C ILE A 13 2.20 -6.23 1.80
N SER A 14 2.97 -5.14 1.83
CA SER A 14 2.66 -3.91 1.07
C SER A 14 2.68 -4.07 -0.45
N GLN A 15 3.29 -5.14 -0.97
CA GLN A 15 3.43 -5.39 -2.41
C GLN A 15 2.32 -6.29 -2.97
N LEU A 16 1.42 -6.78 -2.11
CA LEU A 16 0.33 -7.67 -2.54
C LEU A 16 -0.84 -6.85 -3.06
N ASP A 17 -1.56 -7.40 -4.05
CA ASP A 17 -2.84 -6.85 -4.51
C ASP A 17 -3.89 -6.83 -3.38
N GLU A 18 -3.90 -7.89 -2.57
CA GLU A 18 -4.75 -8.03 -1.38
C GLU A 18 -3.89 -8.18 -0.12
N PRO A 19 -3.30 -7.09 0.39
CA PRO A 19 -2.34 -7.12 1.51
C PRO A 19 -2.97 -7.55 2.85
N TRP A 20 -4.30 -7.65 2.89
CA TRP A 20 -5.05 -7.92 4.10
C TRP A 20 -5.62 -9.34 4.15
N ASP A 21 -5.46 -10.16 3.11
CA ASP A 21 -5.85 -11.57 3.13
C ASP A 21 -4.81 -12.43 3.87
N LEU A 22 -4.65 -12.16 5.17
CA LEU A 22 -3.62 -12.80 5.99
C LEU A 22 -3.80 -14.31 6.20
N VAL A 23 -4.83 -14.91 5.61
CA VAL A 23 -5.05 -16.37 5.60
C VAL A 23 -4.59 -17.05 4.31
N HIS A 24 -4.09 -16.29 3.32
CA HIS A 24 -3.59 -16.82 2.07
C HIS A 24 -2.40 -17.78 2.27
N PRO A 25 -2.40 -19.00 1.68
CA PRO A 25 -1.34 -19.99 1.88
C PRO A 25 0.08 -19.49 1.53
N ASN A 26 0.21 -18.63 0.51
CA ASN A 26 1.51 -18.04 0.10
C ASN A 26 2.20 -17.28 1.23
N HIS A 27 1.45 -16.75 2.19
CA HIS A 27 1.99 -16.05 3.34
C HIS A 27 2.77 -16.97 4.28
N VAL A 28 2.31 -18.21 4.44
CA VAL A 28 3.00 -19.23 5.24
C VAL A 28 4.32 -19.61 4.57
N ALA A 29 4.32 -19.79 3.25
CA ALA A 29 5.52 -20.09 2.48
C ALA A 29 6.56 -18.95 2.60
N PHE A 30 6.13 -17.70 2.46
CA PHE A 30 7.03 -16.55 2.61
C PHE A 30 7.54 -16.40 4.05
N ALA A 31 6.67 -16.58 5.04
CA ALA A 31 7.05 -16.55 6.45
C ALA A 31 8.08 -17.66 6.78
N GLN A 32 7.95 -18.85 6.19
CA GLN A 32 8.93 -19.93 6.31
C GLN A 32 10.29 -19.53 5.73
N VAL A 33 10.31 -18.87 4.57
CA VAL A 33 11.56 -18.35 3.97
C VAL A 33 12.22 -17.35 4.90
N LEU A 34 11.47 -16.36 5.40
CA LEU A 34 12.01 -15.38 6.35
C LEU A 34 12.54 -16.05 7.62
N TRP A 35 11.81 -17.03 8.14
CA TRP A 35 12.22 -17.77 9.33
C TRP A 35 13.55 -18.50 9.12
N ASN A 36 13.66 -19.27 8.04
CA ASN A 36 14.85 -20.03 7.70
C ASN A 36 16.08 -19.14 7.51
N VAL A 37 15.90 -17.98 6.88
CA VAL A 37 16.99 -17.03 6.61
C VAL A 37 17.44 -16.32 7.89
N LEU A 38 16.51 -15.91 8.75
CA LEU A 38 16.79 -14.95 9.83
C LEU A 38 16.97 -15.57 11.21
N ILE A 39 16.28 -16.67 11.52
CA ILE A 39 16.17 -17.19 12.90
C ILE A 39 17.06 -18.43 13.11
N LYS A 40 17.44 -19.15 12.05
CA LYS A 40 18.34 -20.33 12.08
C LYS A 40 17.99 -21.40 13.14
N VAL A 41 16.72 -21.45 13.56
CA VAL A 41 16.16 -22.48 14.44
C VAL A 41 15.23 -23.32 13.60
N GLU A 42 15.37 -24.64 13.70
CA GLU A 42 14.47 -25.58 13.01
C GLU A 42 13.05 -25.39 13.51
N HIS A 43 12.16 -24.97 12.60
CA HIS A 43 10.75 -24.76 12.89
C HIS A 43 9.95 -24.77 11.60
N MET A 44 8.74 -25.31 11.68
CA MET A 44 7.79 -25.31 10.57
C MET A 44 6.68 -24.30 10.87
N VAL A 45 6.66 -23.22 10.09
CA VAL A 45 5.62 -22.20 10.14
C VAL A 45 4.33 -22.78 9.57
N ALA A 46 3.21 -22.53 10.23
CA ALA A 46 1.91 -23.05 9.81
C ALA A 46 0.80 -22.01 9.98
N LEU A 47 -0.29 -22.15 9.21
CA LEU A 47 -1.36 -21.16 9.17
C LEU A 47 -2.17 -21.08 10.47
N LYS A 48 -2.44 -22.24 11.07
CA LYS A 48 -3.34 -22.43 12.22
C LYS A 48 -2.57 -23.04 13.38
N HIS A 49 -2.93 -22.65 14.60
CA HIS A 49 -2.39 -23.18 15.85
C HIS A 49 -0.86 -23.08 15.99
N GLU A 50 -0.23 -22.14 15.28
CA GLU A 50 1.21 -21.96 15.26
C GLU A 50 1.56 -20.51 15.67
N PRO A 51 2.42 -20.33 16.70
CA PRO A 51 2.65 -19.03 17.32
C PRO A 51 3.38 -18.02 16.44
N VAL A 52 4.33 -18.45 15.59
CA VAL A 52 5.12 -17.55 14.74
C VAL A 52 4.19 -16.84 13.73
N PHE A 53 3.36 -17.61 13.03
CA PHE A 53 2.43 -17.05 12.07
C PHE A 53 1.30 -16.26 12.75
N ALA A 54 0.84 -16.68 13.93
CA ALA A 54 -0.11 -15.90 14.71
C ALA A 54 0.43 -14.51 15.07
N LEU A 55 1.70 -14.43 15.50
CA LEU A 55 2.38 -13.17 15.80
C LEU A 55 2.55 -12.30 14.54
N LEU A 56 2.91 -12.89 13.40
CA LEU A 56 3.00 -12.16 12.13
C LEU A 56 1.68 -11.51 11.73
N LYS A 57 0.58 -12.26 11.85
CA LYS A 57 -0.77 -11.73 11.58
C LYS A 57 -1.13 -10.59 12.53
N GLN A 58 -0.90 -10.78 13.84
CA GLN A 58 -1.16 -9.75 14.83
C GLN A 58 -0.40 -8.46 14.49
N ARG A 59 0.88 -8.57 14.16
CA ARG A 59 1.74 -7.43 13.82
C ARG A 59 1.30 -6.74 12.52
N ALA A 60 0.87 -7.49 11.50
CA ALA A 60 0.28 -6.90 10.30
C ALA A 60 -1.01 -6.13 10.58
N CYS A 61 -1.88 -6.67 11.44
CA CYS A 61 -3.10 -5.98 11.86
C CYS A 61 -2.81 -4.68 12.64
N GLU A 62 -1.86 -4.73 13.59
CA GLU A 62 -1.42 -3.54 14.34
C GLU A 62 -0.84 -2.48 13.39
N TRP A 63 0.01 -2.89 12.45
CA TRP A 63 0.59 -1.99 11.46
C TRP A 63 -0.48 -1.34 10.57
N ARG A 64 -1.47 -2.10 10.11
CA ARG A 64 -2.63 -1.58 9.37
C ARG A 64 -3.40 -0.53 10.18
N ALA A 65 -3.67 -0.81 11.45
CA ALA A 65 -4.38 0.12 12.33
C ALA A 65 -3.60 1.42 12.55
N GLU A 66 -2.28 1.32 12.73
CA GLU A 66 -1.41 2.49 12.92
C GLU A 66 -1.27 3.33 11.65
N ILE A 67 -1.18 2.72 10.46
CA ILE A 67 -1.22 3.46 9.20
C ILE A 67 -2.53 4.25 9.09
N ALA A 68 -3.67 3.60 9.31
CA ALA A 68 -4.97 4.26 9.24
C ALA A 68 -5.08 5.43 10.23
N LYS A 69 -4.61 5.24 11.46
CA LYS A 69 -4.57 6.28 12.49
C LYS A 69 -3.68 7.46 12.10
N ARG A 70 -2.49 7.19 11.57
CA ARG A 70 -1.56 8.24 11.11
C ARG A 70 -2.10 8.99 9.91
N ALA A 71 -2.68 8.29 8.94
CA ALA A 71 -3.33 8.92 7.79
C ALA A 71 -4.46 9.86 8.25
N LEU A 72 -5.33 9.39 9.15
CA LEU A 72 -6.40 10.22 9.70
C LEU A 72 -5.87 11.46 10.43
N LEU A 73 -4.80 11.31 11.22
CA LEU A 73 -4.18 12.42 11.93
C LEU A 73 -3.56 13.43 10.94
N ALA A 74 -2.86 12.96 9.92
CA ALA A 74 -2.28 13.80 8.88
C ALA A 74 -3.36 14.56 8.10
N THR A 75 -4.45 13.90 7.72
CA THR A 75 -5.61 14.55 7.07
C THR A 75 -6.24 15.61 7.96
N ARG A 76 -6.38 15.35 9.27
CA ARG A 76 -6.90 16.34 10.21
C ARG A 76 -5.99 17.56 10.32
N HIS A 77 -4.68 17.35 10.44
CA HIS A 77 -3.72 18.44 10.48
C HIS A 77 -3.74 19.25 9.19
N PHE A 78 -3.73 18.58 8.03
CA PHE A 78 -3.86 19.24 6.74
C PHE A 78 -5.08 20.17 6.70
N PHE A 79 -6.26 19.69 7.10
CA PHE A 79 -7.46 20.54 7.10
C PHE A 79 -7.46 21.63 8.18
N SER A 80 -6.69 21.49 9.26
CA SER A 80 -6.57 22.56 10.26
C SER A 80 -5.64 23.68 9.84
N ASP A 81 -4.75 23.43 8.88
CA ASP A 81 -3.76 24.41 8.42
C ASP A 81 -4.35 25.46 7.45
N TYR A 82 -5.58 25.26 6.95
CA TYR A 82 -6.27 26.15 6.01
C TYR A 82 -7.63 26.57 6.55
N GLU A 83 -7.86 27.88 6.69
CA GLU A 83 -9.10 28.44 7.23
C GLU A 83 -10.32 28.05 6.37
N GLU A 84 -10.14 28.02 5.06
CA GLU A 84 -11.16 27.65 4.07
C GLU A 84 -11.60 26.19 4.20
N LEU A 85 -10.76 25.33 4.80
CA LEU A 85 -11.01 23.90 5.00
C LEU A 85 -11.48 23.58 6.44
N THR A 86 -11.82 24.60 7.23
CA THR A 86 -12.35 24.39 8.59
C THR A 86 -13.81 23.93 8.59
N THR A 87 -14.59 24.29 7.56
CA THR A 87 -15.99 23.91 7.40
C THR A 87 -16.12 22.55 6.71
N SER A 88 -17.24 21.85 6.96
CA SER A 88 -17.54 20.58 6.28
C SER A 88 -17.71 20.76 4.77
N GLU A 89 -18.25 21.89 4.34
CA GLU A 89 -18.48 22.24 2.93
C GLU A 89 -17.16 22.46 2.20
N GLY A 90 -16.26 23.29 2.74
CA GLY A 90 -14.94 23.52 2.16
C GLY A 90 -14.10 22.25 2.05
N ARG A 91 -14.18 21.35 3.05
CA ARG A 91 -13.53 20.02 2.96
C ARG A 91 -14.14 19.15 1.87
N ALA A 92 -15.46 19.14 1.72
CA ALA A 92 -16.13 18.33 0.71
C ALA A 92 -15.77 18.80 -0.71
N GLU A 93 -15.75 20.11 -0.94
CA GLU A 93 -15.32 20.70 -2.21
C GLU A 93 -13.86 20.39 -2.52
N TYR A 94 -12.96 20.55 -1.54
CA TYR A 94 -11.56 20.21 -1.71
C TYR A 94 -11.36 18.72 -2.02
N VAL A 95 -12.04 17.82 -1.30
CA VAL A 95 -11.96 16.37 -1.55
C VAL A 95 -12.47 16.03 -2.94
N ALA A 96 -13.58 16.63 -3.38
CA ALA A 96 -14.14 16.42 -4.72
C ALA A 96 -13.16 16.87 -5.82
N TRP A 97 -12.38 17.92 -5.58
CA TRP A 97 -11.32 18.37 -6.49
C TRP A 97 -10.05 17.49 -6.41
N ALA A 98 -9.59 17.18 -5.21
CA ALA A 98 -8.32 16.48 -4.97
C ALA A 98 -8.38 14.98 -5.26
N VAL A 99 -9.56 14.37 -5.12
CA VAL A 99 -9.79 12.93 -5.37
C VAL A 99 -10.88 12.81 -6.44
N PRO A 100 -10.51 12.92 -7.73
CA PRO A 100 -11.48 12.85 -8.80
C PRO A 100 -12.12 11.46 -8.85
N GLU A 101 -13.41 11.39 -9.14
CA GLU A 101 -14.08 10.10 -9.34
C GLU A 101 -13.42 9.28 -10.45
N ASN A 102 -13.28 7.97 -10.21
CA ASN A 102 -12.80 7.04 -11.22
C ASN A 102 -13.73 7.05 -12.42
N LYS A 103 -13.20 7.43 -13.58
CA LYS A 103 -13.90 7.27 -14.85
C LYS A 103 -13.64 5.86 -15.37
N TYR A 104 -14.68 5.15 -15.78
CA TYR A 104 -14.53 3.82 -16.36
C TYR A 104 -14.82 3.87 -17.85
N VAL A 105 -13.93 3.26 -18.65
CA VAL A 105 -14.20 2.99 -20.06
C VAL A 105 -14.37 1.49 -20.23
N VAL A 106 -15.47 1.07 -20.84
CA VAL A 106 -15.70 -0.32 -21.19
C VAL A 106 -14.92 -0.62 -22.46
N ASN A 107 -13.94 -1.53 -22.36
CA ASN A 107 -13.24 -2.02 -23.53
C ASN A 107 -14.24 -2.74 -24.46
N LYS A 108 -14.37 -2.26 -25.70
CA LYS A 108 -15.37 -2.78 -26.63
C LYS A 108 -15.15 -4.24 -27.01
N HIS A 109 -13.92 -4.74 -26.90
CA HIS A 109 -13.52 -6.09 -27.31
C HIS A 109 -13.54 -7.06 -26.13
N THR A 110 -12.97 -6.67 -25.00
CA THR A 110 -12.90 -7.55 -23.81
C THR A 110 -14.10 -7.41 -22.88
N LYS A 111 -14.95 -6.39 -23.07
CA LYS A 111 -16.07 -6.00 -22.19
C LYS A 111 -15.67 -5.65 -20.75
N LEU A 112 -14.38 -5.59 -20.46
CA LEU A 112 -13.86 -5.22 -19.14
C LEU A 112 -14.00 -3.71 -18.92
N LYS A 113 -14.35 -3.32 -17.68
CA LYS A 113 -14.29 -1.92 -17.23
C LYS A 113 -12.84 -1.58 -16.90
N ILE A 114 -12.25 -0.67 -17.66
CA ILE A 114 -10.91 -0.14 -17.41
C ILE A 114 -11.05 1.18 -16.68
N ILE A 115 -10.35 1.35 -15.55
CA ILE A 115 -10.25 2.65 -14.87
C ILE A 115 -9.39 3.56 -15.75
N VAL A 116 -9.94 4.72 -16.11
CA VAL A 116 -9.19 5.80 -16.73
C VAL A 116 -8.71 6.69 -15.60
N PRO A 117 -7.41 6.65 -15.26
CA PRO A 117 -6.88 7.47 -14.19
C PRO A 117 -7.04 8.95 -14.54
N PRO A 118 -7.45 9.80 -13.57
CA PRO A 118 -7.46 11.24 -13.74
C PRO A 118 -6.09 11.76 -14.18
N SER A 119 -6.07 12.79 -15.04
CA SER A 119 -4.83 13.47 -15.43
C SER A 119 -4.18 14.25 -14.28
N LEU A 120 -4.96 14.58 -13.25
CA LEU A 120 -4.49 15.11 -11.98
C LEU A 120 -3.94 13.96 -11.13
N PHE A 121 -2.66 14.06 -10.75
CA PHE A 121 -1.93 13.07 -9.95
C PHE A 121 -1.71 11.70 -10.62
N PRO A 122 -1.06 11.65 -11.81
CA PRO A 122 -0.85 10.40 -12.56
C PRO A 122 -0.05 9.35 -11.77
N TYR A 123 0.75 9.77 -10.80
CA TYR A 123 1.54 8.88 -9.94
C TYR A 123 0.69 8.07 -8.95
N MET A 124 -0.50 8.55 -8.55
CA MET A 124 -1.40 7.79 -7.67
C MET A 124 -1.97 6.54 -8.35
N TRP A 125 -1.86 6.49 -9.68
CA TRP A 125 -2.40 5.44 -10.54
C TRP A 125 -1.32 4.73 -11.36
N ALA A 126 -0.06 5.09 -11.15
CA ALA A 126 1.06 4.46 -11.83
C ALA A 126 1.32 3.07 -11.21
N GLU A 127 1.41 2.05 -12.05
CA GLU A 127 1.92 0.75 -11.60
C GLU A 127 3.40 0.91 -11.23
N VAL A 128 3.73 0.67 -9.96
CA VAL A 128 5.11 0.66 -9.48
C VAL A 128 5.75 -0.64 -9.92
N GLN A 129 6.72 -0.56 -10.83
CA GLN A 129 7.51 -1.72 -11.24
C GLN A 129 8.58 -1.97 -10.18
N VAL A 130 8.39 -3.05 -9.43
CA VAL A 130 9.37 -3.53 -8.45
C VAL A 130 10.29 -4.54 -9.14
N SER A 131 11.61 -4.38 -8.99
CA SER A 131 12.57 -5.33 -9.56
C SER A 131 12.42 -6.72 -8.92
N GLU A 132 12.95 -7.75 -9.57
CA GLU A 132 13.02 -9.12 -9.01
C GLU A 132 13.80 -9.19 -7.68
N THR A 133 14.62 -8.18 -7.37
CA THR A 133 15.36 -8.04 -6.10
C THR A 133 14.54 -7.38 -4.99
N GLY A 134 13.33 -6.89 -5.29
CA GLY A 134 12.49 -6.17 -4.35
C GLY A 134 12.85 -4.70 -4.18
N ASP A 135 13.74 -4.17 -5.03
CA ASP A 135 14.09 -2.75 -5.05
C ASP A 135 13.04 -1.97 -5.86
N VAL A 136 12.55 -0.87 -5.31
CA VAL A 136 11.67 0.05 -6.04
C VAL A 136 12.52 0.82 -7.04
N VAL A 137 12.33 0.55 -8.33
CA VAL A 137 13.04 1.26 -9.40
C VAL A 137 12.32 2.59 -9.62
N CYS A 138 12.82 3.65 -8.99
CA CYS A 138 12.24 4.97 -9.20
C CYS A 138 12.65 5.50 -10.58
N TYR A 139 11.68 5.79 -11.45
CA TYR A 139 11.95 6.44 -12.74
C TYR A 139 11.65 7.94 -12.66
N LEU A 140 12.49 8.72 -13.32
CA LEU A 140 12.28 10.15 -13.51
C LEU A 140 11.22 10.33 -14.60
N SER A 141 10.00 10.67 -14.22
CA SER A 141 8.96 11.02 -15.18
C SER A 141 8.91 12.54 -15.33
N ILE A 142 9.04 13.02 -16.56
CA ILE A 142 8.87 14.44 -16.87
C ILE A 142 7.38 14.65 -17.16
N SER A 143 6.71 15.39 -16.29
CA SER A 143 5.30 15.73 -16.48
C SER A 143 5.11 16.55 -17.78
N PRO A 144 3.89 16.59 -18.35
CA PRO A 144 3.56 17.46 -19.49
C PRO A 144 3.80 18.96 -19.22
N LEU A 145 3.97 19.34 -17.95
CA LEU A 145 4.27 20.69 -17.48
C LEU A 145 5.79 20.94 -17.33
N GLY A 146 6.64 19.99 -17.73
CA GLY A 146 8.11 20.13 -17.70
C GLY A 146 8.73 19.93 -16.32
N GLN A 147 7.97 19.54 -15.30
CA GLN A 147 8.51 19.21 -13.98
C GLN A 147 8.99 17.77 -13.95
N ALA A 148 10.22 17.56 -13.49
CA ALA A 148 10.77 16.24 -13.19
C ALA A 148 10.18 15.74 -11.88
N ILE A 149 9.50 14.60 -11.93
CA ILE A 149 8.87 13.96 -10.78
C ILE A 149 9.50 12.57 -10.62
N PHE A 150 9.96 12.29 -9.42
CA PHE A 150 10.38 10.93 -9.04
C PHE A 150 9.14 10.10 -8.76
N VAL A 151 8.94 9.06 -9.55
CA VAL A 151 7.89 8.07 -9.32
C VAL A 151 8.56 6.84 -8.75
N CYS A 152 8.34 6.63 -7.46
CA CYS A 152 8.54 5.40 -6.71
C CYS A 152 7.13 4.93 -6.28
#